data_AF-A0ABD0VII7-F1
#
_entry.id   AF-A0ABD0VII7-F1
#
_cell.length_a   1.000
_cell.length_b   1.000
_cell.length_c   1.000
_cell.angle_alpha   90.00
_cell.angle_beta   90.00
_cell.angle_gamma   90.00
#
_symmetry.space_group_name_H-M   'P 1'
#
loop_
_entity.id
_entity.type
_entity.pdbx_description
1 polymer ?
#
loop_
_entity_poly.entity_id
_entity_poly.type
_entity_poly.pdbx_seq_one_letter_code
_entity_poly.pdbx_strand_id
1 'polypeptide(L)' 'MANPELDSNFVYNEQGFVDILRSPFFDPNPEVDNSVEEYVERIIFTLSDAIEEKICNVQRKITAKPQQL' A
#
# COMPACT_ATOMS: atom_id res chain seq x y z
N MET A 1 -20.18 -2.50 -2.89
CA MET A 1 -19.68 -1.34 -3.65
C MET A 1 -18.46 -0.82 -2.92
N ALA A 2 -17.28 -0.94 -3.53
CA ALA A 2 -16.01 -0.53 -2.93
C ALA A 2 -15.96 1.01 -2.86
N ASN A 3 -15.56 1.55 -1.71
CA ASN A 3 -15.45 2.99 -1.50
C ASN A 3 -14.32 3.54 -2.38
N PRO A 4 -14.59 4.49 -3.31
CA PRO A 4 -13.62 5.00 -4.27
C PRO A 4 -12.57 5.96 -3.69
N GLU A 5 -12.63 6.31 -2.39
CA GLU A 5 -11.66 7.22 -1.76
C GLU A 5 -10.42 6.54 -1.17
N LEU A 6 -10.26 5.23 -1.37
CA LEU A 6 -9.00 4.54 -1.12
C LEU A 6 -8.34 4.27 -2.46
N ASP A 7 -7.98 5.34 -3.17
CA ASP A 7 -7.02 5.32 -4.29
C ASP A 7 -5.60 5.07 -3.75
N SER A 8 -5.51 4.11 -2.84
CA SER A 8 -4.25 3.60 -2.39
C SER A 8 -3.76 2.69 -3.49
N ASN A 9 -2.57 2.97 -4.00
CA ASN A 9 -1.81 2.22 -4.99
C ASN A 9 -1.54 0.73 -4.62
N PHE A 10 -2.30 0.15 -3.69
CA PHE A 10 -2.24 -1.23 -3.26
C PHE A 10 -3.36 -2.04 -3.91
N VAL A 11 -2.95 -3.09 -4.62
CA VAL A 11 -3.85 -4.16 -5.05
C VAL A 11 -3.91 -5.19 -3.92
N TYR A 12 -5.08 -5.78 -3.69
CA TYR A 12 -5.30 -6.78 -2.65
C TYR A 12 -5.65 -8.14 -3.30
N ASN A 13 -5.14 -9.22 -2.73
CA ASN A 13 -5.51 -10.57 -3.13
C ASN A 13 -6.85 -11.01 -2.50
N GLU A 14 -7.31 -12.21 -2.84
CA GLU A 14 -8.58 -12.76 -2.36
C GLU A 14 -8.63 -12.94 -0.84
N GLN A 15 -7.47 -13.03 -0.19
CA GLN A 15 -7.31 -13.16 1.25
C GLN A 15 -7.20 -11.80 1.96
N GLY A 16 -7.24 -10.69 1.21
CA GLY A 16 -7.15 -9.32 1.74
C GLY A 16 -5.73 -8.87 2.09
N PHE A 17 -4.69 -9.60 1.66
CA PHE A 17 -3.30 -9.15 1.75
C PHE A 17 -2.93 -8.29 0.55
N VAL A 18 -1.94 -7.42 0.74
CA VAL A 18 -1.38 -6.63 -0.37
C VAL A 18 -0.74 -7.58 -1.37
N ASP A 19 -1.25 -7.56 -2.60
CA ASP A 19 -0.69 -8.23 -3.75
C ASP A 19 0.35 -7.32 -4.39
N ILE A 20 1.59 -7.47 -3.92
CA ILE A 20 2.73 -6.67 -4.40
C ILE A 20 2.88 -6.81 -5.91
N LEU A 21 2.79 -8.04 -6.46
CA LEU A 21 3.03 -8.32 -7.88
C LEU A 21 2.04 -7.62 -8.81
N ARG A 22 0.83 -7.36 -8.33
CA ARG A 22 -0.22 -6.67 -9.08
C ARG A 22 -0.30 -5.18 -8.75
N SER A 23 0.48 -4.72 -7.78
CA SER A 23 0.53 -3.34 -7.37
C SER A 23 1.52 -2.54 -8.23
N PRO A 24 1.30 -1.23 -8.44
CA PRO A 24 2.30 -0.31 -8.99
C PRO A 24 3.63 -0.26 -8.22
N PHE A 25 3.72 -0.82 -7.00
CA PHE A 25 5.01 -1.01 -6.33
C PHE A 25 5.89 -2.09 -6.97
N PHE A 26 5.32 -2.96 -7.82
CA PHE A 26 6.08 -3.96 -8.56
C PHE A 26 6.77 -3.37 -9.79
N ASP A 27 7.97 -2.85 -9.57
CA ASP A 27 8.80 -2.22 -10.60
C ASP A 27 10.23 -2.82 -10.60
N PRO A 28 10.41 -4.09 -11.01
CA PRO A 28 11.74 -4.69 -11.08
C PRO A 28 12.57 -4.01 -12.18
N ASN A 29 13.75 -3.53 -11.81
CA ASN A 29 14.70 -2.93 -12.73
C ASN A 29 15.94 -3.84 -12.84
N PRO A 30 16.08 -4.65 -13.92
CA PRO A 30 17.17 -5.61 -14.06
C PRO A 30 18.56 -4.96 -14.23
N GLU A 31 18.63 -3.64 -14.45
CA GLU A 31 19.90 -2.90 -14.49
C GLU A 31 20.39 -2.48 -13.09
N VAL A 32 19.49 -2.49 -12.10
CA VAL A 32 19.73 -2.01 -10.74
C VAL A 32 19.59 -3.14 -9.72
N ASP A 33 18.59 -4.00 -9.89
CA ASP A 33 18.25 -5.09 -9.00
C ASP A 33 18.90 -6.40 -9.50
N ASN A 34 20.12 -6.68 -9.04
CA ASN A 34 20.84 -7.90 -9.40
C ASN A 34 20.28 -9.14 -8.68
N SER A 35 19.46 -8.93 -7.64
CA SER A 35 18.80 -9.97 -6.89
C SER A 35 17.43 -9.52 -6.36
N VAL A 36 16.61 -10.49 -5.93
CA VAL A 36 15.34 -10.21 -5.25
C VAL A 36 15.56 -9.41 -3.97
N GLU A 37 16.68 -9.63 -3.27
CA GLU A 37 17.01 -8.90 -2.04
C GLU A 37 17.28 -7.43 -2.33
N GLU A 38 18.09 -7.11 -3.34
CA GLU A 38 18.37 -5.72 -3.75
C GLU A 38 17.10 -4.99 -4.19
N TYR A 39 16.21 -5.68 -4.92
CA TYR A 39 14.90 -5.14 -5.28
C TYR A 39 14.09 -4.78 -4.02
N VAL A 40 13.99 -5.70 -3.06
CA VAL A 40 13.24 -5.48 -1.82
C VAL A 40 13.84 -4.32 -1.02
N GLU A 41 15.16 -4.26 -0.89
CA GLU A 41 15.86 -3.14 -0.23
C GLU A 41 15.60 -1.80 -0.90
N ARG A 42 15.50 -1.77 -2.24
CA ARG A 42 15.17 -0.55 -2.98
C ARG A 42 13.75 -0.08 -2.72
N ILE A 43 12.78 -1.00 -2.73
CA ILE A 43 11.36 -0.63 -2.58
C ILE A 43 10.90 -0.49 -1.12
N ILE A 44 11.64 -1.01 -0.14
CA ILE A 44 11.17 -1.10 1.25
C ILE A 44 10.85 0.27 1.87
N PHE A 45 11.63 1.30 1.52
CA PHE A 45 11.41 2.65 2.02
C PHE A 45 10.10 3.24 1.47
N THR A 46 9.90 3.17 0.16
CA THR A 46 8.67 3.64 -0.49
C THR A 46 7.45 2.84 -0.04
N LEU A 47 7.61 1.52 0.13
CA LEU A 47 6.55 0.65 0.61
C LEU A 47 6.15 0.97 2.06
N SER A 48 7.14 1.23 2.92
CA SER A 48 6.90 1.58 4.32
C SER A 48 6.15 2.90 4.45
N ASP A 49 6.55 3.93 3.69
CA ASP A 49 5.89 5.24 3.68
C ASP A 49 4.42 5.12 3.23
N ALA A 50 4.17 4.36 2.16
CA ALA A 50 2.82 4.10 1.68
C ALA A 50 1.95 3.30 2.66
N ILE A 51 2.54 2.38 3.43
CA ILE A 51 1.84 1.63 4.49
C ILE A 51 1.54 2.55 5.68
N GLU A 52 2.48 3.39 6.10
CA GLU A 52 2.30 4.35 7.20
C GLU A 52 1.20 5.36 6.88
N GLU A 53 1.18 5.91 5.66
CA GLU A 53 0.11 6.80 5.19
C GLU A 53 -1.25 6.10 5.28
N LYS A 54 -1.32 4.83 4.84
CA LYS A 54 -2.52 3.99 4.94
C LYS A 54 -2.99 3.83 6.38
N ILE A 55 -2.10 3.47 7.30
CA ILE A 55 -2.43 3.26 8.71
C ILE A 55 -2.93 4.57 9.34
N CYS A 56 -2.24 5.67 9.08
CA CYS A 56 -2.64 7.00 9.56
C CYS A 56 -4.00 7.43 8.99
N ASN A 57 -4.30 7.13 7.72
CA ASN A 57 -5.57 7.46 7.10
C ASN A 57 -6.72 6.56 7.61
N VAL A 58 -6.45 5.26 7.85
CA VAL A 58 -7.42 4.35 8.48
C VAL A 58 -7.77 4.80 9.89
N GLN A 59 -6.78 5.23 10.68
CA GLN A 59 -6.99 5.76 12.02
C GLN A 59 -7.88 7.03 12.00
N ARG A 60 -7.68 7.94 11.03
CA ARG A 60 -8.55 9.11 10.86
C ARG A 60 -10.01 8.76 10.57
N LYS A 61 -10.26 7.66 9.86
CA LYS A 61 -11.62 7.21 9.49
C LYS A 61 -12.39 6.61 10.67
N ILE A 62 -11.71 6.11 11.70
CA ILE A 62 -12.34 5.53 12.91
C ILE A 62 -12.82 6.64 13.88
N THR A 63 -12.27 7.85 13.80
CA THR A 63 -12.58 8.96 14.75
C THR A 63 -13.69 9.91 14.28
N ALA A 64 -14.27 9.69 13.10
CA ALA A 64 -15.35 10.54 12.57
C ALA A 64 -16.71 9.81 12.56
N LYS A 65 -17.27 9.51 13.74
CA LYS A 65 -18.73 9.40 13.86
C LYS A 65 -19.26 10.80 14.17
N PRO A 66 -19.98 11.49 13.26
CA PRO A 66 -20.73 12.66 13.66
C PRO A 66 -21.81 12.18 14.63
N GLN A 67 -21.75 12.67 15.87
CA GLN A 67 -22.87 12.57 16.78
C GLN A 67 -24.02 13.34 16.13
N GLN A 68 -25.00 12.61 15.59
CA GLN A 68 -26.25 13.20 15.15
C GLN A 68 -26.94 13.73 16.41
N LEU A 69 -27.05 15.06 16.47
CA LEU A 69 -27.89 15.81 17.42
C LEU A 69 -29.36 15.41 17.28
#